data_AF-A0A9P8EZ11-F1
#
_entry.id   AF-A0A9P8EZ11-F1
#
_cell.length_a   1.000
_cell.length_b   1.000
_cell.length_c   1.000
_cell.angle_alpha   90.00
_cell.angle_beta   90.00
_cell.angle_gamma   90.00
#
_symmetry.space_group_name_H-M   'P 1'
#
loop_
_entity.id
_entity.type
_entity.pdbx_description
1 polymer ?
#
loop_
_entity_poly.entity_id
_entity_poly.type
_entity_poly.pdbx_seq_one_letter_code
_entity_poly.pdbx_strand_id
1 'polypeptide(L)' 'TDLGLQAAVPKSQKLQLQGISSSELDGGEEATQQMRIISVQGPPPQKLRLRLKVSYAQAGNLATTEQVDWSEPA' A
#
# COMPACT_ATOMS: atom_id res chain seq x y z
N THR A 1 0.33 5.22 -15.61
CA THR A 1 -1.13 5.31 -15.44
C THR A 1 -1.61 4.15 -14.60
N ASP A 2 -2.89 4.14 -14.23
CA ASP A 2 -3.55 3.04 -13.50
C ASP A 2 -2.82 2.67 -12.20
N LEU A 3 -2.20 3.67 -11.56
CA LEU A 3 -1.48 3.49 -10.32
C LEU A 3 -2.46 3.14 -9.21
N GLY A 4 -2.25 1.98 -8.60
CA GLY A 4 -3.01 1.52 -7.46
C GLY A 4 -2.10 0.92 -6.40
N LEU A 5 -2.32 1.31 -5.14
CA LEU A 5 -1.73 0.66 -3.99
C LEU A 5 -2.82 -0.08 -3.22
N GLN A 6 -2.56 -1.36 -2.96
CA GLN A 6 -3.35 -2.20 -2.08
C GLN A 6 -2.48 -2.60 -0.90
N ALA A 7 -3.10 -2.73 0.27
CA ALA A 7 -2.44 -3.25 1.45
C ALA A 7 -3.35 -4.24 2.17
N ALA A 8 -2.74 -5.20 2.85
CA ALA A 8 -3.42 -6.08 3.78
C ALA A 8 -2.64 -6.16 5.11
N VAL A 9 -3.39 -6.30 6.19
CA VAL A 9 -2.89 -6.37 7.57
C VAL A 9 -3.30 -7.72 8.20
N PRO A 10 -2.59 -8.20 9.24
CA PRO A 10 -3.04 -9.31 10.08
C PRO A 10 -4.50 -9.14 10.56
N LYS A 11 -5.20 -10.26 10.78
CA LYS A 11 -6.62 -10.27 11.20
C LYS A 11 -6.90 -9.57 12.53
N SER A 12 -5.88 -9.41 13.38
CA SER A 12 -5.96 -8.66 14.63
C SER A 12 -5.97 -7.14 14.44
N GLN A 13 -5.87 -6.66 13.20
CA GLN A 13 -5.84 -5.25 12.84
C GLN A 13 -6.92 -4.93 11.79
N LYS A 14 -7.31 -3.65 11.74
CA LYS A 14 -8.11 -3.06 10.67
C LYS A 14 -7.25 -2.10 9.89
N LEU A 15 -7.38 -2.15 8.57
CA LEU A 15 -6.76 -1.22 7.64
C LEU A 15 -7.82 -0.27 7.09
N GLN A 16 -7.53 1.03 7.13
CA GLN A 16 -8.26 2.04 6.40
C GLN A 16 -7.30 2.66 5.38
N LEU A 17 -7.65 2.53 4.10
CA LEU A 17 -6.94 3.15 2.98
C LEU A 17 -7.72 4.40 2.55
N GLN A 18 -7.08 5.56 2.55
CA GLN A 18 -7.63 6.75 1.93
C GLN A 18 -7.41 6.71 0.41
N GLY A 19 -8.05 7.62 -0.32
CA GLY A 19 -7.80 7.77 -1.76
C GLY A 19 -6.33 8.08 -2.04
N ILE A 20 -5.81 7.55 -3.15
CA ILE A 20 -4.50 7.95 -3.68
C ILE A 20 -4.59 9.38 -4.23
N SER A 21 -3.53 10.17 -4.07
CA SER A 21 -3.50 11.56 -4.55
C SER A 21 -3.58 11.68 -6.08
N SER A 22 -3.07 10.69 -6.80
CA SER A 22 -3.18 10.56 -8.26
C SER A 22 -3.03 9.10 -8.67
N SER A 23 -3.79 8.67 -9.69
CA SER A 23 -3.63 7.38 -10.37
C SER A 23 -2.72 7.46 -11.60
N GLU A 24 -2.20 8.65 -11.90
CA GLU A 24 -1.32 8.95 -13.03
C GLU A 24 -0.07 9.65 -12.50
N LEU A 25 1.09 9.23 -13.00
CA LEU A 25 2.39 9.80 -12.66
C LEU A 25 3.22 9.94 -13.93
N ASP A 26 3.78 11.13 -14.11
CA ASP A 26 4.86 11.36 -15.05
C ASP A 26 6.23 11.05 -14.42
N GLY A 27 7.27 11.07 -15.25
CA GLY A 27 8.64 10.81 -14.79
C GLY A 27 9.10 11.80 -13.73
N GLY A 28 9.40 11.31 -12.53
CA GLY A 28 9.84 12.12 -11.39
C GLY A 28 8.73 12.65 -10.50
N GLU A 29 7.46 12.34 -10.80
CA GLU A 29 6.33 12.65 -9.93
C GLU A 29 6.12 11.58 -8.85
N GLU A 30 5.41 11.96 -7.79
CA GLU A 30 5.06 11.08 -6.68
C GLU A 30 3.56 11.15 -6.39
N ALA A 31 2.98 9.99 -6.05
CA ALA A 31 1.64 9.90 -5.50
C ALA A 31 1.71 9.43 -4.04
N THR A 32 0.86 10.01 -3.20
CA THR A 32 0.74 9.64 -1.78
C THR A 32 -0.61 9.02 -1.51
N GLN A 33 -0.63 7.98 -0.67
CA GLN A 33 -1.87 7.38 -0.18
C GLN A 33 -1.78 7.14 1.33
N GLN A 34 -2.69 7.76 2.07
CA GLN A 34 -2.67 7.65 3.53
C GLN A 34 -3.28 6.31 3.99
N MET A 35 -2.58 5.63 4.88
CA MET A 35 -3.05 4.39 5.51
C MET A 35 -3.18 4.59 7.02
N ARG A 36 -4.25 4.04 7.62
CA ARG A 36 -4.41 3.93 9.07
C ARG A 36 -4.57 2.48 9.46
N ILE A 37 -3.72 2.02 10.37
CA ILE A 37 -3.73 0.66 10.92
C ILE A 37 -4.20 0.75 12.37
N ILE A 38 -5.24 0.00 12.70
CA ILE A 38 -5.92 0.07 14.01
C ILE A 38 -5.93 -1.32 14.61
N SER A 39 -5.53 -1.46 15.88
CA SER A 39 -5.69 -2.73 16.59
C SER A 39 -7.17 -3.04 16.80
N VAL A 40 -7.59 -4.27 16.54
CA VAL A 40 -8.97 -4.72 16.83
C VAL A 40 -9.16 -4.93 18.33
N GLN A 41 -8.14 -5.41 19.03
CA GLN A 41 -8.16 -5.74 20.46
C GLN A 41 -6.78 -5.48 21.09
N GLY A 42 -6.75 -4.80 22.23
CA GLY A 42 -5.52 -4.51 22.95
C GLY A 42 -4.60 -3.51 22.21
N PRO A 43 -3.40 -3.25 22.77
CA PRO A 43 -2.42 -2.36 22.15
C PRO A 43 -1.94 -2.92 20.79
N PRO A 44 -1.52 -2.05 19.85
CA PRO A 44 -0.93 -2.50 18.60
C PRO A 44 0.34 -3.33 18.83
N PRO A 45 0.68 -4.25 17.92
CA PRO A 45 1.92 -5.02 18.01
C PRO A 45 3.14 -4.09 17.96
N GLN A 46 4.24 -4.51 18.58
CA GLN A 46 5.49 -3.74 18.59
C GLN A 46 6.11 -3.55 17.20
N LYS A 47 5.75 -4.40 16.24
CA LYS A 47 6.17 -4.30 14.84
C LYS A 47 5.00 -4.52 13.91
N LEU A 48 4.85 -3.65 12.93
CA LEU A 48 3.87 -3.79 11.86
C LEU A 48 4.30 -4.85 10.84
N ARG A 49 3.31 -5.53 10.28
CA ARG A 49 3.46 -6.47 9.17
C ARG A 49 2.41 -6.15 8.13
N LEU A 50 2.82 -5.91 6.90
CA LEU A 50 1.95 -5.50 5.80
C LEU A 50 2.23 -6.36 4.58
N ARG A 51 1.18 -6.73 3.87
CA ARG A 51 1.30 -7.16 2.48
C ARG A 51 0.96 -5.99 1.59
N LEU A 52 1.94 -5.43 0.90
CA LEU A 52 1.78 -4.32 -0.02
C LEU A 52 1.72 -4.86 -1.44
N LYS A 53 0.82 -4.34 -2.25
CA LYS A 53 0.72 -4.65 -3.68
C LYS A 53 0.56 -3.36 -4.46
N VAL A 54 1.45 -3.14 -5.43
CA VAL A 54 1.41 -1.97 -6.33
C VAL A 54 1.08 -2.48 -7.73
N SER A 55 0.15 -1.82 -8.41
CA SER A 55 -0.16 -2.05 -9.81
C SER A 55 -0.04 -0.76 -10.59
N TYR A 56 0.54 -0.82 -11.79
CA TYR A 56 0.67 0.33 -12.69
C TYR A 56 0.83 -0.14 -14.14
N ALA A 57 0.50 0.74 -15.08
CA ALA A 57 0.79 0.56 -16.50
C ALA A 57 1.73 1.65 -17.00
N GLN A 58 2.69 1.25 -17.83
CA GLN A 58 3.59 2.15 -18.55
C GLN A 58 3.25 2.11 -20.04
N ALA A 59 3.34 3.26 -20.72
CA ALA A 59 3.01 3.34 -22.14
C ALA A 59 3.77 2.30 -22.96
N GLY A 60 3.03 1.49 -23.73
CA GLY A 60 3.59 0.42 -24.56
C GLY A 60 3.92 -0.88 -23.83
N ASN A 61 3.76 -0.94 -22.50
CA ASN A 61 4.00 -2.13 -21.68
C ASN A 61 2.69 -2.69 -21.13
N LEU A 62 2.70 -3.99 -20.82
CA LEU A 62 1.61 -4.62 -20.06
C LEU A 62 1.58 -4.06 -18.64
N ALA A 63 0.41 -4.12 -18.00
CA ALA A 63 0.27 -3.72 -16.61
C ALA A 63 1.18 -4.59 -15.72
N THR A 64 1.99 -3.92 -14.92
CA THR A 64 2.86 -4.55 -13.93
C THR A 64 2.14 -4.62 -12.60
N THR A 65 2.38 -5.70 -11.88
CA THR A 65 1.93 -5.87 -10.50
C THR A 65 3.07 -6.41 -9.67
N GLU A 66 3.37 -5.72 -8.59
CA GLU A 66 4.40 -6.10 -7.63
C GLU A 66 3.75 -6.32 -6.27
N GLN A 67 4.24 -7.31 -5.53
CA GLN A 67 3.77 -7.61 -4.19
C GLN A 67 4.95 -7.85 -3.26
N VAL A 68 4.92 -7.23 -2.09
CA VAL A 68 5.92 -7.42 -1.05
C VAL A 68 5.26 -7.66 0.30
N ASP A 69 5.74 -8.67 1.01
CA ASP A 69 5.42 -8.87 2.42
C ASP A 69 6.46 -8.10 3.26
N TRP A 70 6.07 -6.91 3.70
CA TRP A 70 6.91 -5.98 4.46
C TRP A 70 6.73 -6.19 5.97
N SER A 71 7.84 -6.07 6.70
CA SER A 71 7.84 -6.02 8.17
C SER A 71 8.59 -4.79 8.62
N GLU A 72 8.10 -4.16 9.68
CA GLU A 72 8.71 -2.96 10.25
C GLU A 72 10.17 -3.24 10.66
N PRO A 73 11.13 -2.46 10.12
CA PRO A 73 12.53 -2.56 10.51
C PRO A 73 12.73 -2.37 12.03
N ALA A 74 13.81 -2.93 12.56
CA ALA A 74 14.20 -2.78 13.96
C ALA A 74 14.84 -1.42 14.24
#